data_AF-A0A0C3QCF7-F1
#
_entry.id   AF-A0A0C3QCF7-F1
#
_cell.length_a   1.000
_cell.length_b   1.000
_cell.length_c   1.000
_cell.angle_alpha   90.00
_cell.angle_beta   90.00
_cell.angle_gamma   90.00
#
_symmetry.space_group_name_H-M   'P 1'
#
loop_
_entity.id
_entity.type
_entity.pdbx_description
1 polymer ?
#
loop_
_entity_poly.entity_id
_entity_poly.type
_entity_poly.pdbx_seq_one_letter_code
_entity_poly.pdbx_strand_id
1 'polypeptide(L)'
;MVGTNFVHAVANTYATYAEGLYVDIEVDDVAKEMEVLGSFDVNRASWGVQVPLGQLQYGQTRDVVIRLPGSLSKSPVTVTARCRPWDSDDEVKTTRVISDAHVPPSESTTDPGLLYHSSRLDFVSAVHKEIASPDSNSRGGYGRQYPVPSNAATVFKDLVSRIRAAFPGEKPVDPSAASDALDLAEDISGQVLLGITDSGAFNKWGLHYLLSLSRSHQRQQCGNFKDPGLKSYGRDSTLFKATRDEIDTTFDNLPPPKPSRRVNPYSGAVPPFWFGGAPPQAGAMLLQQQQPPQQPPAGAFAPSASSTSFAAFAPSAPSVSLGTFGQPQQ
;
A
#
# COMPACT_ATOMS: atom_id res chain seq x y z
N MET A 1 5.63 -14.09 6.34
CA MET A 1 5.65 -12.85 5.51
C MET A 1 5.70 -13.13 4.01
N VAL A 2 6.52 -14.07 3.52
CA VAL A 2 6.59 -14.35 2.07
C VAL A 2 5.23 -14.78 1.50
N GLY A 3 4.50 -15.65 2.19
CA GLY A 3 3.16 -16.09 1.77
C GLY A 3 2.18 -14.92 1.59
N THR A 4 2.06 -14.05 2.60
CA THR A 4 1.18 -12.88 2.54
C THR A 4 1.52 -11.94 1.36
N ASN A 5 2.79 -11.62 1.16
CA ASN A 5 3.21 -10.74 0.07
C ASN A 5 2.90 -11.36 -1.31
N PHE A 6 3.08 -12.68 -1.44
CA PHE A 6 2.75 -13.43 -2.65
C PHE A 6 1.24 -13.38 -2.93
N VAL A 7 0.40 -13.72 -1.94
CA VAL A 7 -1.06 -13.68 -2.05
C VAL A 7 -1.53 -12.31 -2.53
N HIS A 8 -1.01 -11.24 -1.92
CA HIS A 8 -1.38 -9.87 -2.25
C HIS A 8 -0.87 -9.44 -3.63
N ALA A 9 0.33 -9.86 -4.03
CA ALA A 9 0.85 -9.55 -5.37
C ALA A 9 -0.02 -10.17 -6.47
N VAL A 10 -0.46 -11.41 -6.29
CA VAL A 10 -1.35 -12.08 -7.24
C VAL A 10 -2.72 -11.41 -7.22
N ALA A 11 -3.31 -11.13 -6.06
CA ALA A 11 -4.60 -10.43 -5.96
C ALA A 11 -4.59 -9.05 -6.64
N ASN A 12 -3.52 -8.25 -6.45
CA ASN A 12 -3.37 -6.97 -7.15
C ASN A 12 -3.27 -7.15 -8.68
N THR A 13 -2.64 -8.23 -9.14
CA THR A 13 -2.50 -8.53 -10.57
C THR A 13 -3.86 -8.84 -11.19
N TYR A 14 -4.64 -9.74 -10.58
CA TYR A 14 -5.97 -10.11 -11.06
C TYR A 14 -7.01 -8.99 -10.92
N ALA A 15 -6.83 -8.10 -9.93
CA ALA A 15 -7.67 -6.92 -9.76
C ALA A 15 -7.27 -5.73 -10.67
N THR A 16 -6.33 -5.91 -11.60
CA THR A 16 -5.89 -4.84 -12.52
C THR A 16 -6.94 -4.62 -13.61
N TYR A 17 -7.45 -3.39 -13.72
CA TYR A 17 -8.33 -2.94 -14.80
C TYR A 17 -7.54 -2.47 -16.02
N ALA A 18 -6.46 -1.71 -15.80
CA ALA A 18 -5.60 -1.22 -16.86
C ALA A 18 -4.13 -1.30 -16.43
N GLU A 19 -3.25 -1.71 -17.34
CA GLU A 19 -1.81 -1.83 -17.05
C GLU A 19 -1.11 -0.47 -16.97
N GLY A 20 -1.65 0.53 -17.68
CA GLY A 20 -1.12 1.88 -17.74
C GLY A 20 -2.22 2.94 -17.65
N LEU A 21 -2.18 3.70 -16.55
CA LEU A 21 -2.93 4.93 -16.30
C LEU A 21 -1.98 6.12 -16.42
N TYR A 22 -2.41 7.10 -17.21
CA TYR A 22 -1.71 8.35 -17.42
C TYR A 22 -2.63 9.50 -17.06
N VAL A 23 -2.10 10.49 -16.35
CA VAL A 23 -2.81 11.74 -16.05
C VAL A 23 -2.05 12.88 -16.71
N ASP A 24 -2.68 13.48 -17.71
CA ASP A 24 -2.19 14.68 -18.38
C ASP A 24 -2.78 15.90 -17.69
N ILE A 25 -1.93 16.85 -17.32
CA ILE A 25 -2.30 18.07 -16.60
C ILE A 25 -1.81 19.25 -17.44
N GLU A 26 -2.75 19.94 -18.05
CA GLU A 26 -2.52 21.08 -18.93
C GLU A 26 -2.82 22.37 -18.18
N VAL A 27 -1.87 23.30 -18.21
CA VAL A 27 -1.99 24.64 -17.60
C VAL A 27 -1.34 25.64 -18.54
N ASP A 28 -2.07 26.70 -18.87
CA ASP A 28 -1.55 27.75 -19.73
C ASP A 28 -0.31 28.43 -19.09
N ASP A 29 0.71 28.64 -19.92
CA ASP A 29 1.91 29.44 -19.69
C ASP A 29 2.98 28.98 -18.66
N VAL A 30 2.79 27.98 -17.79
CA VAL A 30 3.85 27.63 -16.80
C VAL A 30 3.93 26.15 -16.35
N ALA A 31 3.86 25.20 -17.30
CA ALA A 31 4.04 23.75 -17.05
C ALA A 31 5.32 23.35 -16.28
N LYS A 32 6.35 24.21 -16.27
CA LYS A 32 7.68 23.91 -15.68
C LYS A 32 7.75 24.10 -14.17
N GLU A 33 6.86 24.90 -13.58
CA GLU A 33 6.92 25.25 -12.16
C GLU A 33 5.99 24.39 -11.29
N MET A 34 5.13 23.56 -11.89
CA MET A 34 4.31 22.62 -11.15
C MET A 34 5.16 21.50 -10.53
N GLU A 35 4.88 21.21 -9.26
CA GLU A 35 5.46 20.08 -8.52
C GLU A 35 4.42 18.95 -8.42
N VAL A 36 4.80 17.75 -8.88
CA VAL A 36 4.02 16.53 -8.69
C VAL A 36 4.63 15.78 -7.50
N LEU A 37 3.85 15.63 -6.42
CA LEU A 37 4.33 15.00 -5.19
C LEU A 37 4.48 13.49 -5.36
N GLY A 38 5.41 12.87 -4.63
CA GLY A 38 5.58 11.42 -4.57
C GLY A 38 6.56 10.84 -5.56
N SER A 39 7.54 11.64 -6.02
CA SER A 39 8.68 11.19 -6.83
C SER A 39 8.27 10.35 -8.05
N PHE A 40 7.22 10.76 -8.77
CA PHE A 40 6.85 10.15 -10.04
C PHE A 40 7.82 10.59 -11.14
N ASP A 41 8.15 9.67 -12.04
CA ASP A 41 8.89 9.97 -13.27
C ASP A 41 7.94 10.65 -14.27
N VAL A 42 7.81 11.97 -14.14
CA VAL A 42 6.87 12.76 -14.95
C VAL A 42 7.46 13.17 -16.30
N ASN A 43 6.63 13.14 -17.34
CA ASN A 43 6.99 13.66 -18.65
C ASN A 43 6.51 15.12 -18.75
N ARG A 44 7.45 16.06 -18.82
CA ARG A 44 7.14 17.49 -18.97
C ARG A 44 7.10 17.87 -20.45
N ALA A 45 6.06 18.59 -20.85
CA ALA A 45 5.85 19.06 -22.21
C ALA A 45 5.54 20.56 -22.23
N SER A 46 5.43 21.15 -23.42
CA SER A 46 5.06 22.56 -23.58
C SER A 46 3.63 22.85 -23.10
N TRP A 47 2.74 21.86 -23.19
CA TRP A 47 1.34 21.96 -22.80
C TRP A 47 1.10 21.70 -21.32
N GLY A 48 2.07 21.14 -20.58
CA GLY A 48 1.80 20.65 -19.23
C GLY A 48 2.71 19.50 -18.79
N VAL A 49 2.16 18.63 -17.96
CA VAL A 49 2.85 17.47 -17.39
C VAL A 49 1.99 16.23 -17.55
N GLN A 50 2.59 15.15 -18.01
CA GLN A 50 2.01 13.82 -17.95
C GLN A 50 2.61 13.04 -16.77
N VAL A 51 1.74 12.50 -15.94
CA VAL A 51 2.10 11.66 -14.79
C VAL A 51 1.74 10.21 -15.10
N PRO A 52 2.72 9.32 -15.34
CA PRO A 52 2.48 7.90 -15.47
C PRO A 52 2.24 7.28 -14.09
N LEU A 53 1.03 6.80 -13.83
CA LEU A 53 0.63 6.21 -12.55
C LEU A 53 0.74 4.69 -12.50
N GLY A 54 1.05 4.04 -13.63
CA GLY A 54 1.12 2.60 -13.74
C GLY A 54 -0.28 1.97 -13.72
N GLN A 55 -0.45 0.86 -13.00
CA GLN A 55 -1.69 0.10 -13.03
C GLN A 55 -2.86 0.83 -12.34
N LEU A 56 -4.07 0.62 -12.86
CA LEU A 56 -5.34 1.00 -12.24
C LEU A 56 -6.09 -0.27 -11.82
N GLN A 57 -6.62 -0.30 -10.60
CA GLN A 57 -7.31 -1.47 -10.03
C GLN A 57 -8.83 -1.29 -10.07
N TYR A 58 -9.57 -2.38 -10.23
CA TYR A 58 -11.03 -2.37 -10.08
C TYR A 58 -11.43 -1.98 -8.67
N GLY A 59 -12.41 -1.08 -8.55
CA GLY A 59 -12.99 -0.69 -7.25
C GLY A 59 -12.05 0.11 -6.36
N GLN A 60 -11.02 0.76 -6.93
CA GLN A 60 -10.10 1.59 -6.17
C GLN A 60 -9.70 2.85 -6.95
N THR A 61 -9.63 3.99 -6.25
CA THR A 61 -9.10 5.23 -6.79
C THR A 61 -7.56 5.19 -6.93
N ARG A 62 -7.05 6.08 -7.79
CA ARG A 62 -5.63 6.42 -7.89
C ARG A 62 -5.51 7.92 -7.70
N ASP A 63 -4.82 8.32 -6.65
CA ASP A 63 -4.81 9.69 -6.17
C ASP A 63 -3.42 10.31 -6.35
N VAL A 64 -3.39 11.50 -6.92
CA VAL A 64 -2.18 12.30 -7.16
C VAL A 64 -2.39 13.66 -6.54
N VAL A 65 -1.34 14.21 -5.94
CA VAL A 65 -1.35 15.58 -5.44
C VAL A 65 -0.36 16.40 -6.25
N ILE A 66 -0.84 17.52 -6.76
CA ILE A 66 -0.05 18.52 -7.47
C ILE A 66 0.00 19.80 -6.65
N ARG A 67 1.16 20.44 -6.63
CA ARG A 67 1.33 21.77 -6.09
C ARG A 67 1.55 22.73 -7.25
N LEU A 68 0.58 23.61 -7.44
CA LEU A 68 0.63 24.69 -8.42
C LEU A 68 1.40 25.88 -7.82
N PRO A 69 2.21 26.59 -8.61
CA PRO A 69 2.81 27.85 -8.16
C PRO A 69 1.72 28.90 -7.92
N GLY A 70 1.97 29.82 -6.98
CA GLY A 70 0.97 30.83 -6.58
C GLY A 70 0.52 31.77 -7.71
N SER A 71 1.32 31.90 -8.78
CA SER A 71 0.98 32.62 -10.01
C SER A 71 -0.07 31.92 -10.87
N LEU A 72 -0.19 30.60 -10.75
CA LEU A 72 -1.08 29.75 -11.56
C LEU A 72 -2.34 29.31 -10.82
N SER A 73 -2.53 29.68 -9.55
CA SER A 73 -3.66 29.20 -8.74
C SER A 73 -5.04 29.61 -9.28
N LYS A 74 -5.09 30.59 -10.19
CA LYS A 74 -6.32 31.12 -10.80
C LYS A 74 -6.50 30.74 -12.27
N SER A 75 -5.49 30.13 -12.89
CA SER A 75 -5.57 29.68 -14.28
C SER A 75 -6.42 28.42 -14.36
N PRO A 76 -7.22 28.24 -15.43
CA PRO A 76 -7.90 26.98 -15.65
C PRO A 76 -6.87 25.86 -15.82
N VAL A 77 -7.10 24.74 -15.15
CA VAL A 77 -6.29 23.52 -15.22
C VAL A 77 -7.13 22.43 -15.88
N THR A 78 -6.67 21.92 -17.02
CA THR A 78 -7.32 20.79 -17.68
C THR A 78 -6.62 19.51 -17.26
N VAL A 79 -7.36 18.59 -16.65
CA VAL A 79 -6.86 17.29 -16.21
C VAL A 79 -7.52 16.21 -17.04
N THR A 80 -6.72 15.40 -17.73
CA THR A 80 -7.19 14.29 -18.53
C THR A 80 -6.58 12.99 -18.02
N ALA A 81 -7.42 12.09 -17.51
CA ALA A 81 -7.02 10.73 -17.15
C ALA A 81 -7.27 9.80 -18.35
N ARG A 82 -6.28 8.98 -18.70
CA ARG A 82 -6.36 8.03 -19.82
C ARG A 82 -5.78 6.69 -19.44
N CYS A 83 -6.44 5.62 -19.87
CA CYS A 83 -5.95 4.27 -19.71
C CYS A 83 -6.53 3.36 -20.79
N ARG A 84 -5.90 2.21 -21.01
CA ARG A 84 -6.46 1.14 -21.83
C ARG A 84 -6.79 -0.05 -20.92
N PRO A 85 -8.07 -0.50 -20.88
CA PRO A 85 -8.44 -1.71 -20.16
C PRO A 85 -7.65 -2.92 -20.68
N TRP A 86 -7.32 -3.88 -19.82
CA TRP A 86 -6.54 -5.04 -20.24
C TRP A 86 -7.27 -5.94 -21.26
N ASP A 87 -8.60 -5.87 -21.30
CA ASP A 87 -9.50 -6.66 -22.14
C ASP A 87 -10.04 -5.89 -23.35
N SER A 88 -9.50 -4.68 -23.63
CA SER A 88 -9.96 -3.84 -24.73
C SER A 88 -8.79 -3.16 -25.44
N ASP A 89 -8.91 -2.99 -26.76
CA ASP A 89 -7.97 -2.19 -27.55
C ASP A 89 -8.26 -0.67 -27.43
N ASP A 90 -9.48 -0.31 -27.04
CA ASP A 90 -9.95 1.07 -26.99
C ASP A 90 -9.41 1.82 -25.76
N GLU A 91 -8.94 3.04 -25.98
CA GLU A 91 -8.48 3.91 -24.90
C GLU A 91 -9.67 4.64 -24.25
N VAL A 92 -9.78 4.51 -22.92
CA VAL A 92 -10.74 5.24 -22.11
C VAL A 92 -10.10 6.56 -21.67
N LYS A 93 -10.80 7.68 -21.88
CA LYS A 93 -10.37 9.02 -21.49
C LYS A 93 -11.46 9.76 -20.75
N THR A 94 -11.07 10.46 -19.70
CA THR A 94 -11.94 11.38 -18.96
C THR A 94 -11.20 12.69 -18.75
N THR A 95 -11.80 13.78 -19.21
CA THR A 95 -11.24 15.14 -19.09
C THR A 95 -12.11 15.99 -18.17
N ARG A 96 -11.46 16.78 -17.31
CA ARG A 96 -12.08 17.77 -16.43
C ARG A 96 -11.32 19.08 -16.50
N VAL A 97 -12.04 20.19 -16.57
CA VAL A 97 -11.46 21.53 -16.48
C VAL A 97 -11.78 22.09 -15.10
N ILE A 98 -10.74 22.42 -14.35
CA ILE A 98 -10.81 23.02 -13.02
C ILE A 98 -10.54 24.51 -13.19
N SER A 99 -11.45 25.37 -12.75
CA SER A 99 -11.27 26.83 -12.78
C SER A 99 -11.70 27.43 -11.44
N ASP A 100 -11.20 28.62 -11.12
CA ASP A 100 -11.47 29.33 -9.85
C ASP A 100 -12.98 29.53 -9.57
N ALA A 101 -13.84 29.46 -10.60
CA ALA A 101 -15.30 29.48 -10.45
C ALA A 101 -15.91 28.16 -9.90
N HIS A 102 -15.10 27.10 -9.76
CA HIS A 102 -15.48 25.76 -9.32
C HIS A 102 -14.73 25.28 -8.08
N VAL A 103 -13.78 26.05 -7.55
CA VAL A 103 -13.13 25.74 -6.27
C VAL A 103 -13.93 26.44 -5.19
N PRO A 104 -14.70 25.73 -4.34
CA PRO A 104 -15.34 26.35 -3.19
C PRO A 104 -14.25 27.10 -2.39
N PRO A 105 -14.51 28.32 -1.89
CA PRO A 105 -13.55 29.10 -1.09
C PRO A 105 -13.02 28.38 0.18
N SER A 106 -13.50 27.16 0.44
CA SER A 106 -13.26 26.36 1.63
C SER A 106 -12.79 24.92 1.35
N GLU A 107 -12.43 24.52 0.12
CA GLU A 107 -11.54 23.35 -0.08
C GLU A 107 -10.11 23.75 0.33
N SER A 108 -10.05 24.02 1.62
CA SER A 108 -8.96 24.54 2.41
C SER A 108 -7.83 23.52 2.39
N THR A 109 -6.61 24.00 2.61
CA THR A 109 -5.44 23.17 2.96
C THR A 109 -5.68 22.21 4.14
N THR A 110 -6.87 22.25 4.75
CA THR A 110 -7.38 21.37 5.79
C THR A 110 -8.27 20.22 5.28
N ASP A 111 -8.49 20.03 3.98
CA ASP A 111 -9.23 18.84 3.49
C ASP A 111 -8.53 17.55 3.95
N PRO A 112 -9.22 16.67 4.69
CA PRO A 112 -8.61 15.45 5.22
C PRO A 112 -8.00 14.54 4.15
N GLY A 113 -8.64 14.42 2.98
CA GLY A 113 -8.15 13.59 1.87
C GLY A 113 -6.85 14.15 1.29
N LEU A 114 -6.81 15.45 1.02
CA LEU A 114 -5.63 16.16 0.56
C LEU A 114 -4.48 16.06 1.58
N LEU A 115 -4.76 16.24 2.88
CA LEU A 115 -3.77 16.12 3.94
C LEU A 115 -3.18 14.71 4.04
N TYR A 116 -4.03 13.68 3.96
CA TYR A 116 -3.60 12.28 3.94
C TYR A 116 -2.72 11.99 2.71
N HIS A 117 -3.22 12.30 1.51
CA HIS A 117 -2.48 11.99 0.28
C HIS A 117 -1.19 12.80 0.16
N SER A 118 -1.15 14.04 0.65
CA SER A 118 0.08 14.82 0.75
C SER A 118 1.09 14.14 1.69
N SER A 119 0.65 13.70 2.86
CA SER A 119 1.51 12.99 3.83
C SER A 119 2.03 11.65 3.28
N ARG A 120 1.17 10.90 2.58
CA ARG A 120 1.54 9.66 1.89
C ARG A 120 2.60 9.90 0.83
N LEU A 121 2.44 10.93 -0.01
CA LEU A 121 3.39 11.24 -1.07
C LEU A 121 4.67 11.90 -0.54
N ASP A 122 4.61 12.60 0.57
CA ASP A 122 5.78 13.05 1.33
C ASP A 122 6.60 11.86 1.83
N PHE A 123 5.95 10.81 2.36
CA PHE A 123 6.64 9.57 2.75
C PHE A 123 7.37 8.95 1.56
N VAL A 124 6.68 8.82 0.42
CA VAL A 124 7.28 8.27 -0.82
C VAL A 124 8.49 9.11 -1.23
N SER A 125 8.37 10.43 -1.23
CA SER A 125 9.44 11.36 -1.60
C SER A 125 10.62 11.27 -0.63
N ALA A 126 10.36 11.14 0.67
CA ALA A 126 11.38 10.98 1.70
C ALA A 126 12.16 9.67 1.52
N VAL A 127 11.49 8.56 1.20
CA VAL A 127 12.19 7.29 0.90
C VAL A 127 13.05 7.43 -0.36
N HIS A 128 12.54 8.02 -1.43
CA HIS A 128 13.34 8.19 -2.65
C HIS A 128 14.57 9.08 -2.41
N LYS A 129 14.41 10.17 -1.67
CA LYS A 129 15.49 11.11 -1.36
C LYS A 129 16.52 10.52 -0.40
N GLU A 130 16.09 9.95 0.72
CA GLU A 130 17.01 9.53 1.78
C GLU A 130 17.57 8.12 1.55
N ILE A 131 16.80 7.22 0.91
CA ILE A 131 17.16 5.80 0.77
C ILE A 131 17.58 5.45 -0.67
N ALA A 132 16.89 5.98 -1.68
CA ALA A 132 17.10 5.59 -3.08
C ALA A 132 17.98 6.56 -3.90
N SER A 133 18.50 7.64 -3.31
CA SER A 133 19.24 8.68 -4.04
C SER A 133 20.46 8.13 -4.79
N PRO A 134 20.70 8.52 -6.06
CA PRO A 134 21.83 8.04 -6.87
C PRO A 134 23.22 8.32 -6.28
N ASP A 135 23.35 9.37 -5.46
CA ASP A 135 24.60 9.69 -4.74
C ASP A 135 24.94 8.66 -3.66
N SER A 136 23.98 7.78 -3.31
CA SER A 136 24.28 6.46 -2.78
C SER A 136 24.85 5.57 -3.91
N ASN A 137 26.00 6.01 -4.43
CA ASN A 137 26.76 5.33 -5.47
C ASN A 137 26.89 3.84 -5.11
N SER A 138 26.05 2.99 -5.70
CA SER A 138 26.34 1.67 -6.26
C SER A 138 25.07 0.89 -6.55
N ARG A 139 24.82 0.66 -7.85
CA ARG A 139 24.24 -0.59 -8.33
C ARG A 139 25.08 -1.75 -7.76
N GLY A 140 24.66 -2.32 -6.64
CA GLY A 140 25.44 -3.31 -5.87
C GLY A 140 24.83 -4.70 -5.96
N GLY A 141 25.65 -5.69 -6.30
CA GLY A 141 25.29 -7.11 -6.27
C GLY A 141 25.24 -7.70 -4.85
N TYR A 142 24.93 -8.99 -4.76
CA TYR A 142 24.88 -9.76 -3.51
C TYR A 142 26.14 -9.54 -2.65
N GLY A 143 25.95 -9.05 -1.41
CA GLY A 143 27.02 -8.94 -0.39
C GLY A 143 27.47 -7.52 -0.02
N ARG A 144 26.93 -6.46 -0.63
CA ARG A 144 27.27 -5.07 -0.27
C ARG A 144 26.48 -4.60 0.97
N GLN A 145 27.17 -4.01 1.94
CA GLN A 145 26.56 -3.30 3.06
C GLN A 145 26.40 -1.82 2.74
N TYR A 146 25.21 -1.30 2.97
CA TYR A 146 24.82 0.09 2.83
C TYR A 146 24.80 0.74 4.22
N PRO A 147 25.46 1.89 4.42
CA PRO A 147 25.30 2.63 5.66
C PRO A 147 23.87 3.15 5.79
N VAL A 148 23.38 3.24 7.02
CA VAL A 148 22.12 3.94 7.30
C VAL A 148 22.31 5.43 7.01
N PRO A 149 21.45 6.08 6.20
CA PRO A 149 21.52 7.53 5.98
C PRO A 149 21.32 8.31 7.27
N SER A 150 22.22 9.23 7.59
CA SER A 150 22.25 9.94 8.88
C SER A 150 21.00 10.77 9.16
N ASN A 151 20.35 11.30 8.11
CA ASN A 151 19.19 12.17 8.23
C ASN A 151 17.85 11.43 8.21
N ALA A 152 17.83 10.17 7.76
CA ALA A 152 16.59 9.43 7.52
C ALA A 152 15.71 9.34 8.77
N ALA A 153 16.28 9.03 9.93
CA ALA A 153 15.52 8.90 11.17
C ALA A 153 14.85 10.23 11.58
N THR A 154 15.53 11.36 11.40
CA THR A 154 14.98 12.69 11.70
C THR A 154 13.83 13.00 10.74
N VAL A 155 14.04 12.82 9.43
CA VAL A 155 13.02 13.09 8.40
C VAL A 155 11.73 12.28 8.66
N PHE A 156 11.86 10.99 8.98
CA PHE A 156 10.68 10.15 9.24
C PHE A 156 9.98 10.51 10.56
N LYS A 157 10.72 10.87 11.61
CA LYS A 157 10.14 11.34 12.88
C LYS A 157 9.39 12.66 12.71
N ASP A 158 9.94 13.58 11.93
CA ASP A 158 9.32 14.86 11.62
C ASP A 158 8.03 14.65 10.82
N LEU A 159 8.04 13.74 9.84
CA LEU A 159 6.84 13.37 9.09
C LEU A 159 5.74 12.77 9.99
N VAL A 160 6.08 11.85 10.89
CA VAL A 160 5.13 11.31 11.87
C VAL A 160 4.53 12.42 12.73
N SER A 161 5.36 13.37 13.16
CA SER A 161 4.93 14.50 13.99
C SER A 161 3.96 15.40 13.23
N ARG A 162 4.23 15.69 11.95
CA ARG A 162 3.32 16.44 11.06
C ARG A 162 2.00 15.72 10.84
N ILE A 163 2.02 14.41 10.59
CA ILE A 163 0.79 13.63 10.40
C ILE A 163 -0.09 13.69 11.65
N ARG A 164 0.49 13.43 12.84
CA ARG A 164 -0.24 13.46 14.11
C ARG A 164 -0.75 14.86 14.47
N ALA A 165 -0.03 15.91 14.07
CA ALA A 165 -0.50 17.29 14.25
C ALA A 165 -1.66 17.63 13.30
N ALA A 166 -1.66 17.10 12.07
CA ALA A 166 -2.73 17.30 11.09
C ALA A 166 -4.02 16.54 11.45
N PHE A 167 -3.89 15.40 12.15
CA PHE A 167 -4.99 14.56 12.60
C PHE A 167 -4.92 14.35 14.12
N PRO A 168 -5.25 15.39 14.92
CA PRO A 168 -5.20 15.30 16.37
C PRO A 168 -6.34 14.41 16.90
N GLY A 169 -6.07 13.69 17.99
CA GLY A 169 -7.04 12.84 18.66
C GLY A 169 -6.77 11.35 18.46
N GLU A 170 -7.73 10.53 18.89
CA GLU A 170 -7.67 9.08 18.72
C GLU A 170 -7.96 8.69 17.27
N LYS A 171 -7.39 7.56 16.85
CA LYS A 171 -7.62 7.01 15.51
C LYS A 171 -9.11 6.65 15.36
N PRO A 172 -9.81 7.14 14.32
CA PRO A 172 -11.17 6.71 14.03
C PRO A 172 -11.24 5.20 13.81
N VAL A 173 -12.32 4.59 14.31
CA VAL A 173 -12.60 3.16 14.10
C VAL A 173 -13.03 2.91 12.65
N ASP A 174 -13.85 3.80 12.11
CA ASP A 174 -14.34 3.71 10.74
C ASP A 174 -13.29 4.20 9.73
N PRO A 175 -13.19 3.54 8.55
CA PRO A 175 -12.26 3.94 7.50
C PRO A 175 -12.47 5.38 7.04
N SER A 176 -11.41 6.18 7.11
CA SER A 176 -11.39 7.60 6.76
C SER A 176 -9.97 8.06 6.41
N ALA A 177 -9.83 9.23 5.79
CA ALA A 177 -8.51 9.80 5.54
C ALA A 177 -7.68 9.99 6.84
N ALA A 178 -8.35 10.29 7.96
CA ALA A 178 -7.70 10.39 9.27
C ALA A 178 -7.21 9.02 9.79
N SER A 179 -8.02 7.95 9.69
CA SER A 179 -7.58 6.61 10.07
C SER A 179 -6.42 6.13 9.21
N ASP A 180 -6.50 6.37 7.89
CA ASP A 180 -5.50 5.96 6.90
C ASP A 180 -4.17 6.73 7.11
N ALA A 181 -4.24 8.02 7.49
CA ALA A 181 -3.07 8.82 7.83
C ALA A 181 -2.38 8.34 9.12
N LEU A 182 -3.16 8.03 10.16
CA LEU A 182 -2.62 7.54 11.43
C LEU A 182 -2.03 6.13 11.29
N ASP A 183 -2.59 5.30 10.40
CA ASP A 183 -2.03 3.99 10.03
C ASP A 183 -0.67 4.12 9.33
N LEU A 184 -0.53 5.07 8.40
CA LEU A 184 0.77 5.40 7.82
C LEU A 184 1.77 5.86 8.90
N ALA A 185 1.33 6.68 9.86
CA ALA A 185 2.20 7.12 10.96
C ALA A 185 2.63 5.96 11.88
N GLU A 186 1.78 4.95 12.06
CA GLU A 186 2.12 3.70 12.78
C GLU A 186 3.20 2.92 12.03
N ASP A 187 3.04 2.71 10.72
CA ASP A 187 4.05 2.03 9.89
C ASP A 187 5.41 2.73 9.95
N ILE A 188 5.40 4.08 9.86
CA ILE A 188 6.61 4.89 9.91
C ILE A 188 7.26 4.79 11.30
N SER A 189 6.50 5.05 12.36
CA SER A 189 7.04 5.04 13.73
C SER A 189 7.46 3.64 14.22
N GLY A 190 6.89 2.59 13.63
CA GLY A 190 7.21 1.19 13.90
C GLY A 190 8.29 0.65 12.97
N GLN A 191 7.87 -0.09 11.94
CA GLN A 191 8.79 -0.90 11.12
C GLN A 191 9.78 -0.06 10.30
N VAL A 192 9.40 1.15 9.85
CA VAL A 192 10.34 2.00 9.09
C VAL A 192 11.49 2.44 9.98
N LEU A 193 11.22 3.02 11.17
CA LEU A 193 12.27 3.43 12.11
C LEU A 193 13.08 2.24 12.62
N LEU A 194 12.45 1.09 12.88
CA LEU A 194 13.16 -0.13 13.26
C LEU A 194 14.11 -0.61 12.15
N GLY A 195 13.68 -0.49 10.89
CA GLY A 195 14.45 -0.88 9.71
C GLY A 195 15.69 -0.04 9.47
N ILE A 196 15.77 1.16 10.06
CA ILE A 196 16.91 2.07 9.95
C ILE A 196 17.62 2.30 11.28
N THR A 197 17.37 1.46 12.30
CA THR A 197 17.99 1.65 13.62
C THR A 197 19.49 1.44 13.60
N ASP A 198 19.95 0.42 12.86
CA ASP A 198 21.37 0.10 12.70
C ASP A 198 21.63 -0.51 11.32
N SER A 199 22.91 -0.56 10.94
CA SER A 199 23.32 -1.07 9.63
C SER A 199 23.01 -2.56 9.45
N GLY A 200 22.95 -3.35 10.52
CA GLY A 200 22.56 -4.75 10.48
C GLY A 200 21.09 -4.91 10.12
N ALA A 201 20.18 -4.22 10.81
CA ALA A 201 18.74 -4.22 10.49
C ALA A 201 18.47 -3.70 9.08
N PHE A 202 19.11 -2.58 8.71
CA PHE A 202 18.93 -1.93 7.42
C PHE A 202 19.31 -2.81 6.24
N ASN A 203 20.49 -3.43 6.29
CA ASN A 203 20.95 -4.32 5.22
C ASN A 203 20.22 -5.66 5.20
N LYS A 204 19.79 -6.16 6.36
CA LYS A 204 19.11 -7.45 6.45
C LYS A 204 17.70 -7.40 5.88
N TRP A 205 16.97 -6.31 6.09
CA TRP A 205 15.58 -6.19 5.66
C TRP A 205 15.09 -4.76 5.45
N GLY A 206 15.61 -3.78 6.21
CA GLY A 206 15.09 -2.40 6.22
C GLY A 206 15.09 -1.74 4.84
N LEU A 207 16.21 -1.80 4.11
CA LEU A 207 16.33 -1.22 2.76
C LEU A 207 15.23 -1.73 1.83
N HIS A 208 15.07 -3.05 1.73
CA HIS A 208 14.06 -3.66 0.86
C HIS A 208 12.63 -3.36 1.33
N TYR A 209 12.41 -3.36 2.64
CA TYR A 209 11.12 -3.03 3.24
C TYR A 209 10.69 -1.60 2.92
N LEU A 210 11.56 -0.60 3.15
CA LEU A 210 11.25 0.82 2.88
C LEU A 210 10.94 1.05 1.40
N LEU A 211 11.73 0.45 0.48
CA LEU A 211 11.49 0.55 -0.96
C LEU A 211 10.16 -0.11 -1.36
N SER A 212 9.84 -1.28 -0.80
CA SER A 212 8.57 -1.97 -1.05
C SER A 212 7.38 -1.19 -0.52
N LEU A 213 7.46 -0.64 0.69
CA LEU A 213 6.40 0.15 1.31
C LEU A 213 6.15 1.45 0.55
N SER A 214 7.23 2.18 0.22
CA SER A 214 7.16 3.39 -0.62
C SER A 214 6.50 3.10 -1.97
N ARG A 215 6.91 2.04 -2.66
CA ARG A 215 6.31 1.67 -3.94
C ARG A 215 4.84 1.26 -3.80
N SER A 216 4.47 0.62 -2.69
CA SER A 216 3.07 0.25 -2.40
C SER A 216 2.20 1.49 -2.20
N HIS A 217 2.67 2.50 -1.46
CA HIS A 217 1.97 3.78 -1.33
C HIS A 217 1.92 4.56 -2.65
N GLN A 218 3.01 4.62 -3.42
CA GLN A 218 3.05 5.29 -4.71
C GLN A 218 2.05 4.66 -5.71
N ARG A 219 1.93 3.33 -5.71
CA ARG A 219 0.97 2.58 -6.54
C ARG A 219 -0.40 2.39 -5.90
N GLN A 220 -0.59 2.79 -4.65
CA GLN A 220 -1.79 2.50 -3.85
C GLN A 220 -2.18 1.02 -3.96
N GLN A 221 -1.23 0.13 -3.73
CA GLN A 221 -1.47 -1.31 -3.77
C GLN A 221 -1.27 -1.88 -2.38
N CYS A 222 -2.20 -2.73 -1.94
CA CYS A 222 -2.04 -3.44 -0.68
C CYS A 222 -0.97 -4.51 -0.88
N GLY A 223 0.26 -4.22 -0.43
CA GLY A 223 1.40 -5.12 -0.60
C GLY A 223 1.44 -6.25 0.42
N ASN A 224 0.83 -6.05 1.59
CA ASN A 224 0.71 -7.04 2.65
C ASN A 224 -0.35 -6.61 3.69
N PHE A 225 -0.72 -7.55 4.57
CA PHE A 225 -1.69 -7.31 5.64
C PHE A 225 -1.07 -6.87 6.98
N LYS A 226 0.26 -6.93 7.14
CA LYS A 226 0.90 -6.59 8.42
C LYS A 226 0.90 -5.08 8.63
N ASP A 227 1.15 -4.33 7.57
CA ASP A 227 1.32 -2.88 7.60
C ASP A 227 -0.07 -2.22 7.52
N PRO A 228 -0.57 -1.61 8.61
CA PRO A 228 -1.87 -0.96 8.62
C PRO A 228 -2.07 0.09 7.51
N GLY A 229 -1.05 0.86 7.16
CA GLY A 229 -1.14 1.93 6.15
C GLY A 229 -1.39 1.43 4.72
N LEU A 230 -1.20 0.13 4.46
CA LEU A 230 -1.50 -0.50 3.18
C LEU A 230 -2.91 -1.10 3.11
N LYS A 231 -3.57 -1.31 4.25
CA LYS A 231 -4.89 -1.98 4.31
C LYS A 231 -6.02 -1.16 3.70
N SER A 232 -5.82 0.15 3.55
CA SER A 232 -6.77 1.02 2.86
C SER A 232 -6.88 0.69 1.37
N TYR A 233 -5.84 0.12 0.78
CA TYR A 233 -5.82 -0.28 -0.62
C TYR A 233 -6.57 -1.61 -0.82
N GLY A 234 -7.44 -1.67 -1.81
CA GLY A 234 -8.28 -2.82 -2.13
C GLY A 234 -9.47 -3.02 -1.20
N ARG A 235 -9.69 -2.14 -0.20
CA ARG A 235 -10.78 -2.28 0.79
C ARG A 235 -12.16 -2.28 0.15
N ASP A 236 -12.34 -1.44 -0.86
CA ASP A 236 -13.61 -1.26 -1.60
C ASP A 236 -13.69 -2.14 -2.86
N SER A 237 -12.60 -2.85 -3.18
CA SER A 237 -12.54 -3.76 -4.32
C SER A 237 -13.03 -5.16 -3.95
N THR A 238 -14.23 -5.51 -4.42
CA THR A 238 -14.79 -6.85 -4.24
C THR A 238 -13.93 -7.92 -4.91
N LEU A 239 -13.42 -7.64 -6.12
CA LEU A 239 -12.56 -8.55 -6.88
C LEU A 239 -11.23 -8.80 -6.18
N PHE A 240 -10.57 -7.76 -5.67
CA PHE A 240 -9.32 -7.91 -4.92
C PHE A 240 -9.51 -8.78 -3.69
N LYS A 241 -10.55 -8.52 -2.88
CA LYS A 241 -10.83 -9.29 -1.65
C LYS A 241 -11.12 -10.74 -1.96
N ALA A 242 -12.01 -11.02 -2.91
CA ALA A 242 -12.36 -12.39 -3.30
C ALA A 242 -11.12 -13.17 -3.79
N THR A 243 -10.33 -12.55 -4.65
CA THR A 243 -9.11 -13.18 -5.19
C THR A 243 -8.07 -13.42 -4.10
N ARG A 244 -7.86 -12.44 -3.21
CA ARG A 244 -6.95 -12.58 -2.07
C ARG A 244 -7.38 -13.77 -1.20
N ASP A 245 -8.65 -13.84 -0.81
CA ASP A 245 -9.16 -14.87 0.11
C ASP A 245 -9.11 -16.27 -0.52
N GLU A 246 -9.39 -16.39 -1.82
CA GLU A 246 -9.25 -17.64 -2.56
C GLU A 246 -7.79 -18.13 -2.62
N ILE A 247 -6.85 -17.23 -2.90
CA ILE A 247 -5.42 -17.57 -2.98
C ILE A 247 -4.86 -17.88 -1.60
N ASP A 248 -5.24 -17.12 -0.57
CA ASP A 248 -4.83 -17.36 0.83
C ASP A 248 -5.29 -18.76 1.28
N THR A 249 -6.58 -19.06 1.04
CA THR A 249 -7.15 -20.39 1.31
C THR A 249 -6.42 -21.48 0.55
N THR A 250 -6.11 -21.26 -0.73
CA THR A 250 -5.40 -22.25 -1.55
C THR A 250 -3.97 -22.45 -1.05
N PHE A 251 -3.28 -21.37 -0.70
CA PHE A 251 -1.90 -21.37 -0.22
C PHE A 251 -1.76 -22.10 1.11
N ASP A 252 -2.66 -21.85 2.06
CA ASP A 252 -2.67 -22.50 3.37
C ASP A 252 -2.97 -24.00 3.28
N ASN A 253 -3.69 -24.44 2.25
CA ASN A 253 -4.01 -25.84 2.00
C ASN A 253 -2.98 -26.58 1.12
N LEU A 254 -1.86 -25.93 0.74
CA LEU A 254 -0.81 -26.60 -0.02
C LEU A 254 -0.13 -27.70 0.82
N PRO A 255 0.07 -28.91 0.25
CA PRO A 255 0.81 -29.94 0.95
C PRO A 255 2.28 -29.50 1.14
N PRO A 256 2.96 -29.97 2.20
CA PRO A 256 4.38 -29.69 2.40
C PRO A 256 5.19 -30.03 1.14
N PRO A 257 6.16 -29.17 0.75
CA PRO A 257 6.95 -29.42 -0.44
C PRO A 257 7.70 -30.74 -0.30
N LYS A 258 7.65 -31.57 -1.34
CA LYS A 258 8.43 -32.82 -1.37
C LYS A 258 9.91 -32.47 -1.27
N PRO A 259 10.67 -33.02 -0.30
CA PRO A 259 12.09 -32.74 -0.16
C PRO A 259 12.84 -33.08 -1.45
N SER A 260 13.51 -32.09 -2.03
CA SER A 260 14.31 -32.27 -3.25
C SER A 260 15.74 -32.72 -2.98
N ARG A 261 16.20 -32.64 -1.72
CA ARG A 261 17.51 -33.13 -1.31
C ARG A 261 17.49 -34.65 -1.22
N ARG A 262 18.30 -35.31 -2.05
CA ARG A 262 18.63 -36.72 -1.86
C ARG A 262 19.34 -36.85 -0.52
N VAL A 263 18.79 -37.64 0.40
CA VAL A 263 19.49 -38.04 1.61
C VAL A 263 20.67 -38.89 1.15
N ASN A 264 21.91 -38.42 1.33
CA ASN A 264 23.08 -39.25 1.08
C ASN A 264 23.15 -40.30 2.21
N PRO A 265 22.96 -41.60 1.94
CA PRO A 265 22.99 -42.63 2.98
C PRO A 265 24.33 -42.71 3.73
N TYR A 266 25.39 -42.09 3.21
CA TYR A 266 26.71 -42.03 3.84
C TYR A 266 26.91 -40.87 4.83
N SER A 267 25.95 -39.96 5.00
CA SER A 267 26.09 -38.84 5.97
C SER A 267 25.49 -39.14 7.35
N GLY A 268 25.07 -40.38 7.60
CA GLY A 268 24.43 -40.82 8.85
C GLY A 268 25.35 -41.41 9.92
N ALA A 269 26.68 -41.32 9.77
CA ALA A 269 27.62 -41.80 10.77
C ALA A 269 28.54 -40.66 11.20
N VAL A 270 28.06 -39.80 12.09
CA VAL A 270 28.96 -39.09 13.00
C VAL A 270 29.23 -40.08 14.14
N PRO A 271 30.44 -40.65 14.29
CA PRO A 271 30.74 -41.53 15.40
C PRO A 271 30.81 -40.69 16.69
N PRO A 272 30.30 -41.18 17.83
CA PRO A 272 30.44 -40.48 19.09
C PRO A 272 31.86 -40.71 19.63
N PHE A 273 32.80 -39.81 19.33
CA PHE A 273 34.07 -39.76 20.05
C PHE A 273 34.40 -38.34 20.54
N TRP A 274 34.31 -38.22 21.88
CA TRP A 274 35.25 -37.52 22.75
C TRP A 274 35.46 -36.00 22.58
N PHE A 275 34.63 -35.22 23.28
CA PHE A 275 35.18 -34.12 24.09
C PHE A 275 35.02 -34.49 25.56
N GLY A 276 36.14 -34.81 26.21
CA GLY A 276 36.22 -34.91 27.66
C GLY A 276 36.00 -33.54 28.29
N GLY A 277 35.02 -33.46 29.18
CA GLY A 277 34.72 -32.28 29.99
C GLY A 277 33.49 -32.56 30.83
N ALA A 278 33.69 -32.86 32.10
CA ALA A 278 32.61 -33.15 33.05
C ALA A 278 31.63 -31.95 33.14
N PRO A 279 30.30 -32.18 33.16
CA PRO A 279 29.34 -31.12 33.42
C PRO A 279 29.34 -30.75 34.93
N PRO A 280 29.20 -29.46 35.28
CA PRO A 280 28.99 -29.07 36.66
C PRO A 280 27.59 -29.50 37.11
N GLN A 281 27.48 -30.05 38.33
CA GLN A 281 26.18 -30.33 38.95
C GLN A 281 25.43 -29.01 39.17
N ALA A 282 24.33 -28.82 38.42
CA ALA A 282 23.36 -27.76 38.69
C ALA A 282 22.16 -28.37 39.42
N GLY A 283 21.88 -27.83 40.59
CA GLY A 283 20.80 -28.25 41.48
C GLY A 283 19.41 -28.12 40.87
N ALA A 284 18.51 -28.95 41.38
CA ALA A 284 17.09 -28.94 41.06
C ALA A 284 16.47 -27.58 41.41
N MET A 285 15.95 -26.88 40.40
CA MET A 285 14.88 -25.89 40.55
C MET A 285 13.68 -26.34 39.72
N LEU A 286 12.60 -26.68 40.43
CA LEU A 286 11.27 -26.92 39.89
C LEU A 286 10.81 -25.68 39.11
N LEU A 287 10.56 -25.83 37.81
CA LEU A 287 9.75 -24.88 37.04
C LEU A 287 8.40 -25.51 36.73
N GLN A 288 7.40 -24.89 37.35
CA GLN A 288 5.98 -25.16 37.28
C GLN A 288 5.48 -25.15 35.82
N GLN A 289 4.84 -26.23 35.39
CA GLN A 289 4.07 -26.25 34.14
C GLN A 289 2.87 -25.32 34.28
N GLN A 290 2.84 -24.23 33.49
CA GLN A 290 1.62 -23.46 33.26
C GLN A 290 0.78 -24.17 32.19
N GLN A 291 -0.46 -24.50 32.53
CA GLN A 291 -1.47 -25.03 31.61
C GLN A 291 -1.92 -23.98 30.59
N PRO A 292 -2.32 -24.39 29.37
CA PRO A 292 -2.99 -23.50 28.42
C PRO A 292 -4.42 -23.13 28.87
N PRO A 293 -4.95 -21.96 28.49
CA PRO A 293 -6.25 -21.48 28.94
C PRO A 293 -7.41 -22.32 28.38
N GLN A 294 -8.37 -22.63 29.25
CA GLN A 294 -9.60 -23.35 28.94
C GLN A 294 -10.59 -22.46 28.16
N GLN A 295 -11.22 -23.02 27.12
CA GLN A 295 -12.44 -22.47 26.51
C GLN A 295 -13.64 -22.66 27.45
N PRO A 296 -14.60 -21.71 27.52
CA PRO A 296 -15.84 -21.90 28.25
C PRO A 296 -16.83 -22.80 27.45
N PRO A 297 -17.74 -23.51 28.14
CA PRO A 297 -18.56 -24.57 27.54
C PRO A 297 -19.77 -24.05 26.74
N ALA A 298 -20.13 -24.83 25.73
CA ALA A 298 -21.35 -24.70 24.94
C ALA A 298 -22.62 -24.98 25.77
N GLY A 299 -23.53 -24.01 25.79
CA GLY A 299 -24.90 -24.17 26.28
C GLY A 299 -25.87 -24.27 25.11
N ALA A 300 -26.65 -25.35 25.10
CA ALA A 300 -27.60 -25.71 24.06
C ALA A 300 -28.83 -24.80 24.02
N PHE A 301 -29.26 -24.39 22.82
CA PHE A 301 -30.66 -24.18 22.47
C PHE A 301 -30.87 -24.64 21.01
N ALA A 302 -31.80 -25.56 20.83
CA ALA A 302 -32.24 -26.12 19.55
C ALA A 302 -33.55 -25.42 19.09
N PRO A 303 -34.16 -25.76 17.93
CA PRO A 303 -34.37 -24.81 16.84
C PRO A 303 -35.83 -24.42 16.64
N SER A 304 -36.08 -23.34 15.90
CA SER A 304 -37.34 -23.17 15.18
C SER A 304 -37.07 -22.99 13.69
N ALA A 305 -37.75 -23.83 12.91
CA ALA A 305 -37.71 -23.88 11.47
C ALA A 305 -38.51 -22.71 10.87
N SER A 306 -38.08 -22.23 9.70
CA SER A 306 -38.98 -21.80 8.63
C SER A 306 -38.22 -21.80 7.31
N SER A 307 -38.69 -22.65 6.41
CA SER A 307 -38.28 -22.83 5.03
C SER A 307 -38.79 -21.67 4.18
N THR A 308 -37.97 -21.11 3.30
CA THR A 308 -38.41 -20.58 1.99
C THR A 308 -37.23 -20.41 1.02
N SER A 309 -37.15 -21.36 0.10
CA SER A 309 -37.00 -21.25 -1.36
C SER A 309 -36.17 -20.12 -2.01
N PHE A 310 -35.25 -20.58 -2.86
CA PHE A 310 -34.66 -19.93 -4.03
C PHE A 310 -35.61 -19.02 -4.83
N ALA A 311 -35.17 -17.81 -5.16
CA ALA A 311 -35.49 -17.12 -6.42
C ALA A 311 -34.40 -16.09 -6.75
N ALA A 312 -33.94 -16.12 -8.00
CA ALA A 312 -33.00 -15.18 -8.59
C ALA A 312 -33.59 -13.78 -8.72
N PHE A 313 -32.81 -12.72 -8.49
CA PHE A 313 -33.07 -11.38 -9.04
C PHE A 313 -31.78 -10.57 -9.17
N ALA A 314 -31.62 -10.00 -10.37
CA ALA A 314 -30.57 -9.06 -10.77
C ALA A 314 -30.86 -7.63 -10.24
N PRO A 315 -29.93 -6.67 -10.36
CA PRO A 315 -29.75 -5.57 -9.41
C PRO A 315 -30.62 -4.33 -9.69
N SER A 316 -31.03 -3.65 -8.63
CA SER A 316 -31.63 -2.31 -8.68
C SER A 316 -30.72 -1.29 -7.99
N ALA A 317 -30.19 -0.35 -8.77
CA ALA A 317 -29.49 0.84 -8.28
C ALA A 317 -30.49 1.88 -7.74
N PRO A 318 -30.08 2.76 -6.81
CA PRO A 318 -30.75 4.04 -6.62
C PRO A 318 -30.02 5.13 -7.39
N SER A 319 -30.66 5.58 -8.47
CA SER A 319 -30.40 6.82 -9.19
C SER A 319 -31.01 8.00 -8.44
N VAL A 320 -30.22 9.06 -8.21
CA VAL A 320 -30.71 10.42 -7.96
C VAL A 320 -30.46 11.24 -9.22
N SER A 321 -31.54 11.86 -9.71
CA SER A 321 -31.66 12.55 -11.00
C SER A 321 -31.09 13.97 -10.96
N LEU A 322 -30.46 14.41 -12.06
CA LEU A 322 -30.42 15.81 -12.50
C LEU A 322 -30.14 15.88 -14.02
N GLY A 323 -31.11 16.38 -14.80
CA GLY A 323 -30.87 17.12 -16.04
C GLY A 323 -30.98 16.37 -17.38
N THR A 324 -32.18 16.35 -17.95
CA THR A 324 -32.51 15.94 -19.34
C THR A 324 -32.01 16.96 -20.37
N PHE A 325 -31.33 16.54 -21.44
CA PHE A 325 -31.28 17.28 -22.71
C PHE A 325 -31.22 16.31 -23.91
N GLY A 326 -31.92 16.71 -24.97
CA GLY A 326 -32.46 15.84 -26.01
C GLY A 326 -31.46 15.36 -27.07
N GLN A 327 -31.77 14.19 -27.61
CA GLN A 327 -31.30 13.75 -28.93
C GLN A 327 -31.95 14.60 -30.04
N PRO A 328 -31.26 14.78 -31.17
CA PRO A 328 -31.89 14.77 -32.47
C PRO A 328 -31.74 13.39 -33.13
N GLN A 329 -32.85 12.95 -33.71
CA GLN A 329 -32.95 11.80 -34.60
C GLN A 329 -32.20 12.04 -35.92
N GLN A 330 -31.74 10.91 -36.49
CA GLN A 330 -31.49 10.59 -37.91
C GLN A 330 -30.89 11.67 -38.83
#